data_AF-A0AAQ4EEL9-F1
#
_entry.id   AF-A0AAQ4EEL9-F1
#
_cell.length_a   1.000
_cell.length_b   1.000
_cell.length_c   1.000
_cell.angle_alpha   90.00
_cell.angle_beta   90.00
_cell.angle_gamma   90.00
#
_symmetry.space_group_name_H-M   'P 1'
#
loop_
_entity.id
_entity.type
_entity.pdbx_description
1 polymer ?
#
loop_
_entity_poly.entity_id
_entity_poly.type
_entity_poly.pdbx_seq_one_letter_code
_entity_poly.pdbx_strand_id
1 'polypeptide(L)'
;LQQCPEIYIEHGSYKGDCCTSGGSVIFYCEDSERYQLLGATSATCLANGSWSAPVPTCEETYCNDPGASIKGFRLVVFNNTKYNKKCCPPKTLISYGCNPNYQLEGERRIRCRVNGTWTHRRPTCRRKYAHDEKQRRETVVLFSR
;
A
#
# COMPACT_ATOMS: atom_id res chain seq x y z
N LEU A 1 5.71 -8.63 -44.35
CA LEU A 1 6.19 -8.86 -42.98
C LEU A 1 4.96 -8.92 -42.09
N GLN A 2 4.81 -9.97 -41.30
CA GLN A 2 3.67 -10.04 -40.38
C GLN A 2 3.88 -9.02 -39.26
N GLN A 3 2.85 -8.20 -39.02
CA GLN A 3 2.87 -7.14 -38.02
C GLN A 3 1.93 -7.51 -36.87
N CYS A 4 2.37 -7.27 -35.64
CA CYS A 4 1.54 -7.51 -34.48
C CYS A 4 0.52 -6.37 -34.26
N PRO A 5 -0.59 -6.65 -33.55
CA PRO A 5 -1.58 -5.63 -33.21
C PRO A 5 -0.96 -4.43 -32.50
N GLU A 6 -1.56 -3.26 -32.71
CA GLU A 6 -1.18 -2.03 -32.00
C GLU A 6 -1.36 -2.21 -30.48
N ILE A 7 -0.41 -1.68 -29.72
CA ILE A 7 -0.42 -1.73 -28.26
C ILE A 7 -1.09 -0.47 -27.73
N TYR A 8 -2.15 -0.65 -26.94
CA TYR A 8 -2.80 0.41 -26.19
C TYR A 8 -2.83 0.03 -24.71
N ILE A 9 -2.34 0.92 -23.85
CA ILE A 9 -2.30 0.74 -22.40
C ILE A 9 -2.78 2.04 -21.76
N GLU A 10 -3.93 2.00 -21.08
CA GLU A 10 -4.41 3.15 -20.31
C GLU A 10 -3.43 3.43 -19.15
N HIS A 11 -2.99 4.69 -18.99
CA HIS A 11 -1.97 5.10 -18.00
C HIS A 11 -0.62 4.38 -18.12
N GLY A 12 -0.32 3.79 -19.28
CA GLY A 12 0.92 3.07 -19.53
C GLY A 12 1.46 3.28 -20.93
N SER A 13 2.69 2.83 -21.12
CA SER A 13 3.41 2.95 -22.38
C SER A 13 4.41 1.79 -22.51
N TYR A 14 5.14 1.77 -23.62
CA TYR A 14 6.14 0.75 -23.90
C TYR A 14 7.39 1.35 -24.52
N LYS A 15 8.51 0.64 -24.36
CA LYS A 15 9.81 0.97 -24.95
C LYS A 15 10.35 -0.23 -25.72
N GLY A 16 10.93 0.01 -26.88
CA GLY A 16 11.56 -1.03 -27.72
C GLY A 16 11.10 -0.95 -29.17
N ASP A 17 11.47 -1.97 -29.94
CA ASP A 17 11.14 -2.05 -31.36
C ASP A 17 9.77 -2.70 -31.55
N CYS A 18 8.79 -1.87 -31.91
CA CYS A 18 7.44 -2.28 -32.28
C CYS A 18 7.26 -2.11 -33.80
N CYS A 19 6.50 -2.90 -34.57
CA CYS A 19 5.64 -4.06 -34.29
C CYS A 19 5.92 -5.19 -35.31
N THR A 20 7.12 -5.27 -35.86
CA THR A 20 7.50 -6.27 -36.86
C THR A 20 7.91 -7.58 -36.20
N SER A 21 7.77 -8.70 -36.93
CA SER A 21 8.21 -10.01 -36.44
C SER A 21 9.65 -9.97 -35.90
N GLY A 22 9.85 -10.45 -34.68
CA GLY A 22 11.12 -10.41 -33.94
C GLY A 22 11.31 -9.18 -33.06
N GLY A 23 10.50 -8.13 -33.20
CA GLY A 23 10.54 -6.93 -32.36
C GLY A 23 10.06 -7.20 -30.93
N SER A 24 10.74 -6.61 -29.94
CA SER A 24 10.44 -6.77 -28.53
C SER A 24 10.18 -5.43 -27.86
N VAL A 25 9.19 -5.41 -26.97
CA VAL A 25 8.79 -4.23 -26.20
C VAL A 25 8.78 -4.52 -24.71
N ILE A 26 9.10 -3.51 -23.90
CA ILE A 26 9.02 -3.50 -22.44
C ILE A 26 7.91 -2.54 -22.04
N PHE A 27 6.95 -3.02 -21.25
CA PHE A 27 5.81 -2.25 -20.78
C PHE A 27 6.11 -1.54 -19.45
N TYR A 28 5.55 -0.35 -19.26
CA TYR A 28 5.64 0.40 -18.01
C TYR A 28 4.41 1.30 -17.81
N CYS A 29 4.10 1.63 -16.56
CA CYS A 29 3.08 2.62 -16.25
C CYS A 29 3.69 4.02 -16.18
N GLU A 30 3.00 5.02 -16.73
CA GLU A 30 3.51 6.39 -16.87
C GLU A 30 3.76 7.06 -15.51
N ASP A 31 2.85 6.89 -14.55
CA ASP A 31 3.05 7.27 -13.15
C ASP A 31 3.24 6.01 -12.29
N SER A 32 4.49 5.53 -12.27
CA SER A 32 4.92 4.35 -11.51
C SER A 32 4.72 4.47 -9.99
N GLU A 33 4.39 5.66 -9.49
CA GLU A 33 4.10 5.86 -8.08
C GLU A 33 2.60 5.80 -7.77
N ARG A 34 1.75 5.73 -8.79
CA ARG A 34 0.28 5.68 -8.71
C ARG A 34 -0.31 4.43 -9.32
N TYR A 35 0.28 3.93 -10.40
CA TYR A 35 -0.22 2.78 -11.14
C TYR A 35 0.72 1.59 -11.02
N GLN A 36 0.13 0.42 -10.84
CA GLN A 36 0.84 -0.85 -10.85
C GLN A 36 0.64 -1.53 -12.21
N LEU A 37 1.73 -2.00 -12.80
CA LEU A 37 1.69 -2.86 -13.98
C LEU A 37 1.21 -4.26 -13.56
N LEU A 38 0.08 -4.70 -14.11
CA LEU A 38 -0.49 -6.03 -13.91
C LEU A 38 -0.39 -6.83 -15.22
N GLY A 39 0.39 -7.91 -15.18
CA GLY A 39 0.63 -8.77 -16.34
C GLY A 39 2.11 -8.91 -16.70
N ALA A 40 2.39 -9.15 -17.98
CA ALA A 40 3.74 -9.30 -18.48
C ALA A 40 4.49 -7.95 -18.50
N THR A 41 5.78 -7.96 -18.18
CA THR A 41 6.64 -6.77 -18.27
C THR A 41 7.21 -6.56 -19.68
N SER A 42 7.11 -7.56 -20.55
CA SER A 42 7.58 -7.50 -21.94
C SER A 42 6.82 -8.47 -22.84
N ALA A 43 6.81 -8.18 -24.14
CA ALA A 43 6.29 -9.07 -25.17
C ALA A 43 7.14 -8.96 -26.45
N THR A 44 7.17 -10.05 -27.22
CA THR A 44 7.87 -10.13 -28.51
C THR A 44 6.87 -10.45 -29.61
N CYS A 45 6.99 -9.80 -30.76
CA CYS A 45 6.13 -10.04 -31.91
C CYS A 45 6.54 -11.34 -32.62
N LEU A 46 5.70 -12.37 -32.56
CA LEU A 46 5.98 -13.69 -33.12
C LEU A 46 5.78 -13.71 -34.64
N ALA A 47 6.36 -14.72 -35.31
CA ALA A 47 6.25 -14.89 -36.77
C ALA A 47 4.81 -15.06 -37.28
N ASN A 48 3.91 -15.54 -36.42
CA ASN A 48 2.48 -15.67 -36.73
C ASN A 48 1.70 -14.34 -36.60
N GLY A 49 2.35 -13.23 -36.21
CA GLY A 49 1.71 -11.93 -36.04
C GLY A 49 1.01 -11.72 -34.71
N SER A 50 1.23 -12.58 -33.72
CA SER A 50 0.73 -12.38 -32.36
C SER A 50 1.85 -11.99 -31.40
N TRP A 51 1.51 -11.21 -30.37
CA TRP A 51 2.43 -10.96 -29.25
C TRP A 51 2.64 -12.25 -28.43
N SER A 52 3.87 -12.46 -27.94
CA SER A 52 4.24 -13.60 -27.09
C SER A 52 3.58 -13.58 -25.70
N ALA A 53 3.06 -12.43 -25.29
CA ALA A 53 2.30 -12.24 -24.08
C ALA A 53 1.19 -11.20 -24.32
N PRO A 54 0.05 -11.29 -23.60
CA PRO A 54 -0.97 -10.25 -23.64
C PRO A 54 -0.44 -8.88 -23.22
N VAL A 55 -1.02 -7.82 -23.76
CA VAL A 55 -0.75 -6.44 -23.34
C VAL A 55 -1.20 -6.28 -21.87
N PRO A 56 -0.33 -5.78 -20.96
CA PRO A 56 -0.67 -5.64 -19.54
C PRO A 56 -1.59 -4.44 -19.28
N THR A 57 -2.13 -4.37 -18.05
CA THR A 57 -2.91 -3.21 -17.58
C THR A 57 -2.11 -2.40 -16.56
N CYS A 58 -2.37 -1.09 -16.49
CA CYS A 58 -1.85 -0.20 -15.46
C CYS A 58 -3.02 0.26 -14.58
N GLU A 59 -3.08 -0.27 -13.37
CA GLU A 59 -4.23 -0.05 -12.48
C GLU A 59 -3.82 0.72 -11.22
N GLU A 60 -4.70 1.62 -10.78
CA GLU A 60 -4.55 2.28 -9.49
C GLU A 60 -4.93 1.29 -8.38
N THR A 61 -3.98 1.01 -7.49
CA THR A 61 -4.22 0.09 -6.37
C THR A 61 -4.54 0.85 -5.10
N TYR A 62 -5.28 0.20 -4.21
CA TYR A 62 -5.68 0.80 -2.95
C TYR A 62 -5.31 -0.11 -1.80
N CYS A 63 -4.64 0.46 -0.78
CA CYS A 63 -4.44 -0.24 0.46
C CYS A 63 -5.75 -0.39 1.23
N ASN A 64 -5.88 -1.50 1.95
CA ASN A 64 -7.00 -1.73 2.85
C ASN A 64 -7.15 -0.59 3.87
N ASP A 65 -8.39 -0.27 4.25
CA ASP A 65 -8.67 0.73 5.27
C ASP A 65 -7.88 0.41 6.55
N PRO A 66 -7.02 1.32 7.02
CA PRO A 66 -6.20 1.12 8.21
C PRO A 66 -7.02 1.05 9.52
N GLY A 67 -8.33 1.30 9.44
CA GLY A 67 -9.32 1.21 10.50
C GLY A 67 -9.42 2.51 11.29
N ALA A 68 -10.08 3.54 10.75
CA ALA A 68 -10.15 4.87 11.40
C ALA A 68 -10.83 4.91 12.78
N SER A 69 -11.57 3.86 13.16
CA SER A 69 -12.42 3.82 14.37
C SER A 69 -12.06 2.69 15.33
N ILE A 70 -10.77 2.47 15.59
CA ILE A 70 -10.32 1.48 16.58
C ILE A 70 -10.28 2.12 17.98
N LYS A 71 -10.96 1.51 18.95
CA LYS A 71 -10.92 1.93 20.37
C LYS A 71 -9.47 2.01 20.86
N GLY A 72 -9.09 3.14 21.43
CA GLY A 72 -7.74 3.38 21.96
C GLY A 72 -6.79 4.10 21.01
N PHE A 73 -7.19 4.33 19.75
CA PHE A 73 -6.38 5.05 18.76
C PHE A 73 -6.95 6.43 18.41
N ARG A 74 -6.03 7.37 18.14
CA ARG A 74 -6.24 8.59 17.35
C ARG A 74 -5.54 8.39 16.02
N LEU A 75 -6.30 8.41 14.92
CA LEU A 75 -5.77 8.22 13.58
C LEU A 75 -5.71 9.55 12.84
N VAL A 76 -4.58 9.83 12.21
CA VAL A 76 -4.37 11.02 11.38
C VAL A 76 -3.91 10.56 10.00
N VAL A 77 -4.67 10.93 8.98
CA VAL A 77 -4.30 10.70 7.57
C VAL A 77 -3.62 11.96 7.05
N PHE A 78 -2.40 11.79 6.54
CA PHE A 78 -1.65 12.81 5.83
C PHE A 78 -1.90 12.62 4.33
N ASN A 79 -2.08 13.73 3.59
CA ASN A 79 -2.39 13.80 2.15
C ASN A 79 -3.88 13.86 1.74
N ASN A 80 -4.76 14.38 2.60
CA ASN A 80 -6.05 14.99 2.21
C ASN A 80 -7.02 14.12 1.37
N THR A 81 -6.83 12.80 1.33
CA THR A 81 -7.79 11.89 0.73
C THR A 81 -8.98 11.83 1.68
N LYS A 82 -10.09 12.50 1.33
CA LYS A 82 -11.36 12.43 2.06
C LYS A 82 -11.58 10.98 2.48
N TYR A 83 -11.70 10.74 3.78
CA TYR A 83 -12.03 9.45 4.40
C TYR A 83 -13.50 9.08 4.09
N ASN A 84 -13.88 9.16 2.82
CA ASN A 84 -15.22 8.93 2.33
C ASN A 84 -15.14 7.69 1.42
N LYS A 85 -15.16 6.52 2.07
CA LYS A 85 -15.47 5.19 1.53
C LYS A 85 -14.50 4.51 0.55
N LYS A 86 -13.47 5.18 -0.01
CA LYS A 86 -12.39 4.53 -0.78
C LYS A 86 -11.02 5.08 -0.39
N CYS A 87 -10.49 4.62 0.76
CA CYS A 87 -9.08 4.81 1.12
C CYS A 87 -8.36 3.46 0.92
N CYS A 88 -7.10 3.40 0.51
CA CYS A 88 -6.11 4.47 0.39
C CYS A 88 -5.24 4.32 -0.86
N PRO A 89 -5.15 5.32 -1.76
CA PRO A 89 -4.30 5.23 -2.95
C PRO A 89 -2.81 5.15 -2.57
N PRO A 90 -1.93 4.81 -3.53
CA PRO A 90 -0.51 4.74 -3.26
C PRO A 90 0.02 6.08 -2.72
N LYS A 91 1.07 6.01 -1.89
CA LYS A 91 1.68 7.14 -1.16
C LYS A 91 0.82 7.76 -0.06
N THR A 92 -0.42 7.32 0.18
CA THR A 92 -1.14 7.74 1.39
C THR A 92 -0.30 7.42 2.62
N LEU A 93 -0.10 8.43 3.47
CA LEU A 93 0.67 8.33 4.71
C LEU A 93 -0.29 8.49 5.88
N ILE A 94 -0.25 7.59 6.84
CA ILE A 94 -1.07 7.71 8.05
C ILE A 94 -0.18 7.64 9.29
N SER A 95 -0.59 8.33 10.36
CA SER A 95 0.02 8.24 11.67
C SER A 95 -0.99 7.73 12.69
N TYR A 96 -0.56 6.74 13.45
CA TYR A 96 -1.26 6.28 14.63
C TYR A 96 -0.81 7.08 15.86
N GLY A 97 -1.77 7.38 16.72
CA GLY A 97 -1.56 7.84 18.07
C GLY A 97 -2.39 6.98 19.02
N CYS A 98 -1.93 6.81 20.24
CA CYS A 98 -2.73 6.17 21.28
C CYS A 98 -3.44 7.23 22.12
N ASN A 99 -4.59 6.87 22.67
CA ASN A 99 -5.25 7.66 23.71
C ASN A 99 -4.32 7.86 24.93
N PRO A 100 -4.58 8.88 25.77
CA PRO A 100 -3.87 9.05 27.04
C PRO A 100 -3.85 7.74 27.86
N ASN A 101 -2.76 7.49 28.58
CA ASN A 101 -2.48 6.27 29.36
C ASN A 101 -2.17 4.99 28.56
N TYR A 102 -2.15 5.07 27.22
CA TYR A 102 -1.68 3.99 26.37
C TYR A 102 -0.32 4.34 25.74
N GLN A 103 0.47 3.32 25.45
CA GLN A 103 1.74 3.39 24.75
C GLN A 103 1.61 2.65 23.42
N LEU A 104 2.11 3.29 22.36
CA LEU A 104 2.15 2.70 21.03
C LEU A 104 3.30 1.70 20.96
N GLU A 105 3.00 0.49 20.50
CA GLU A 105 3.95 -0.54 20.16
C GLU A 105 3.91 -0.80 18.65
N GLY A 106 5.07 -0.68 18.01
CA GLY A 106 5.22 -0.79 16.56
C GLY A 106 5.39 0.58 15.89
N GLU A 107 5.29 0.57 14.57
CA GLU A 107 5.55 1.76 13.75
C GLU A 107 4.41 2.78 13.86
N ARG A 108 4.78 4.03 14.11
CA ARG A 108 3.82 5.13 14.22
C ARG A 108 3.26 5.52 12.86
N ARG A 109 4.10 5.52 11.84
CA ARG A 109 3.76 6.02 10.49
C ARG A 109 3.86 4.91 9.46
N ILE A 110 2.77 4.67 8.74
CA ILE A 110 2.75 3.68 7.66
C ILE A 110 2.29 4.31 6.35
N ARG A 111 2.85 3.84 5.23
CA ARG A 111 2.61 4.36 3.89
C ARG A 111 2.00 3.28 3.00
N CYS A 112 1.06 3.65 2.14
CA CYS A 112 0.54 2.76 1.11
C CYS A 112 1.54 2.65 -0.05
N ARG A 113 1.95 1.43 -0.39
CA ARG A 113 2.80 1.14 -1.54
C ARG A 113 1.95 1.03 -2.81
N VAL A 114 2.59 1.20 -3.96
CA VAL A 114 1.95 1.04 -5.28
C VAL A 114 1.41 -0.37 -5.54
N ASN A 115 1.85 -1.36 -4.76
CA ASN A 115 1.31 -2.72 -4.84
C ASN A 115 0.07 -2.95 -3.96
N GLY A 116 -0.57 -1.89 -3.45
CA GLY A 116 -1.73 -1.98 -2.57
C GLY A 116 -1.43 -2.49 -1.15
N THR A 117 -0.17 -2.51 -0.71
CA THR A 117 0.21 -2.96 0.64
C THR A 117 0.75 -1.84 1.51
N TRP A 118 0.46 -1.90 2.82
CA TRP A 118 1.06 -0.98 3.79
C TRP A 118 2.54 -1.32 4.05
N THR A 119 3.38 -0.30 4.28
CA THR A 119 4.82 -0.50 4.58
C THR A 119 5.06 -1.30 5.85
N HIS A 120 4.20 -1.14 6.85
CA HIS A 120 4.26 -1.87 8.12
C HIS A 120 2.87 -2.35 8.51
N ARG A 121 2.84 -3.34 9.40
CA ARG A 121 1.58 -3.78 10.02
C ARG A 121 1.03 -2.69 10.93
N ARG A 122 -0.27 -2.74 11.17
CA ARG A 122 -0.95 -1.87 12.13
C ARG A 122 -0.33 -2.02 13.53
N PRO A 123 0.05 -0.93 14.21
CA PRO A 123 0.60 -0.98 15.57
C PRO A 123 -0.48 -1.30 16.62
N THR A 124 -0.05 -1.54 17.86
CA THR A 124 -0.94 -1.81 19.01
C THR A 124 -0.78 -0.77 20.10
N CYS A 125 -1.87 -0.43 20.80
CA CYS A 125 -1.83 0.42 21.99
C CYS A 125 -1.95 -0.44 23.25
N ARG A 126 -0.93 -0.44 24.12
CA ARG A 126 -0.97 -1.11 25.43
C ARG A 126 -1.11 -0.10 26.55
N ARG A 127 -1.84 -0.46 27.62
CA ARG A 127 -1.92 0.39 28.82
C ARG A 127 -0.54 0.48 29.47
N LYS A 128 -0.10 1.70 29.79
CA LYS A 128 1.20 1.94 30.45
C LYS A 128 1.32 1.27 31.83
N TYR A 129 0.22 1.18 32.57
CA TYR A 129 0.19 0.76 33.98
C TYR A 129 -0.61 -0.51 34.24
N ALA A 130 -0.60 -1.49 33.33
CA ALA A 130 -1.28 -2.77 33.59
C ALA A 130 -0.64 -3.58 34.75
N HIS A 131 0.57 -3.23 35.19
CA HIS A 131 1.29 -3.89 36.28
C HIS A 131 1.22 -3.19 37.64
N ASP A 132 0.72 -1.95 37.71
CA ASP A 132 0.92 -1.09 38.90
C ASP A 132 -0.28 -1.09 39.88
N GLU A 133 -1.42 -1.68 39.50
CA GLU A 133 -2.54 -1.87 40.44
C GLU A 133 -2.26 -2.94 41.50
N LYS A 134 -1.28 -3.83 41.28
CA LYS A 134 -0.93 -4.88 42.25
C LYS A 134 0.01 -4.35 43.35
N GLN A 135 0.98 -3.51 43.00
CA GLN A 135 1.92 -2.93 43.97
C GLN A 135 1.31 -1.78 44.79
N ARG A 136 0.40 -0.98 44.23
CA ARG A 136 -0.28 0.06 45.01
C ARG A 136 -1.17 -0.50 46.11
N ARG A 137 -1.64 -1.75 45.98
CA ARG A 137 -2.38 -2.45 47.04
C ARG A 137 -1.47 -3.01 48.14
N GLU A 138 -0.22 -3.36 47.83
CA GLU A 138 0.75 -3.86 48.83
C GLU A 138 1.37 -2.72 49.66
N THR A 139 1.63 -1.56 49.04
CA THR A 139 2.21 -0.40 49.76
C THR A 139 1.24 0.21 50.77
N VAL A 140 -0.08 0.18 50.54
CA VAL A 140 -1.08 0.75 51.48
C VAL A 140 -1.22 -0.09 52.76
N VAL A 141 -0.89 -1.39 52.72
CA VAL A 141 -0.99 -2.28 53.89
C VAL A 141 0.21 -2.12 54.85
N LEU A 142 1.34 -1.58 54.38
CA LEU A 142 2.56 -1.44 55.18
C LEU A 142 2.62 -0.17 56.06
N PHE A 143 1.73 0.81 55.83
CA PHE A 143 1.72 2.08 56.59
C PHE A 143 0.51 2.22 57.56
N SER A 144 -0.15 1.11 57.91
CA SER A 144 -1.31 1.08 58.82
C SER A 144 -1.07 0.24 60.09
N ARG A 145 0.09 0.42 60.74
CA ARG A 145 0.34 0.01 62.13
C ARG A 145 1.11 1.07 62.89
#